data_AF-A0A841LUS7-F1
#
_entry.id   AF-A0A841LUS7-F1
#
_cell.length_a   1.000
_cell.length_b   1.000
_cell.length_c   1.000
_cell.angle_alpha   90.00
_cell.angle_beta   90.00
_cell.angle_gamma   90.00
#
_symmetry.space_group_name_H-M   'P 1'
#
loop_
_entity.id
_entity.type
_entity.pdbx_description
1 polymer ?
#
loop_
_entity_poly.entity_id
_entity_poly.type
_entity_poly.pdbx_seq_one_letter_code
_entity_poly.pdbx_strand_id
1 'polypeptide(L)'
;MSPDERKAMIRKDHTVLSLSRQCRLLKISRSSMYYKPVGVDPETLKLMNEIDRTFTKYPFFGSRQITAYLPRSGFHAGRHRVRRLMGMMGLQAIYKSPDTSKKHPQHMIYPYLLRKLSITRPNQVWCSDITYSAPRPNWGGI
;
A
#
# COMPACT_ATOMS: atom_id res chain seq x y z
N MET A 1 7.05 28.34 4.23
CA MET A 1 8.45 28.11 3.82
C MET A 1 8.70 26.63 3.52
N SER A 2 8.90 26.32 2.24
CA SER A 2 9.28 25.02 1.69
C SER A 2 10.69 24.61 2.16
N PRO A 3 11.01 23.30 2.24
CA PRO A 3 12.37 22.83 2.54
C PRO A 3 13.46 23.42 1.63
N ASP A 4 13.15 23.65 0.34
CA ASP A 4 14.12 24.19 -0.63
C ASP A 4 14.41 25.67 -0.40
N GLU A 5 13.39 26.46 -0.03
CA GLU A 5 13.56 27.87 0.34
C GLU A 5 14.47 28.02 1.57
N ARG A 6 14.30 27.13 2.56
CA ARG A 6 15.16 27.13 3.74
C ARG A 6 16.60 26.73 3.41
N LYS A 7 16.80 25.80 2.46
CA LYS A 7 18.16 25.44 2.00
C LYS A 7 18.85 26.60 1.30
N ALA A 8 18.12 27.39 0.52
CA ALA A 8 18.65 28.57 -0.17
C ALA A 8 19.11 29.69 0.80
N MET A 9 18.62 29.70 2.04
CA MET A 9 19.03 30.66 3.08
C MET A 9 20.39 30.32 3.74
N ILE A 10 20.95 29.14 3.49
CA ILE A 10 22.24 28.71 4.07
C ILE A 10 23.39 29.37 3.30
N ARG A 11 24.29 30.05 4.03
CA ARG A 11 25.50 30.67 3.47
C ARG A 11 26.74 29.91 3.97
N LYS A 12 27.49 29.32 3.04
CA LYS A 12 28.73 28.56 3.36
C LYS A 12 29.85 29.47 3.87
N ASP A 13 29.83 30.73 3.44
CA ASP A 13 30.93 31.70 3.66
C ASP A 13 30.66 32.58 4.89
N HIS A 14 29.70 32.18 5.74
CA HIS A 14 29.31 32.96 6.90
C HIS A 14 30.36 32.87 8.01
N THR A 15 31.01 33.98 8.32
CA THR A 15 32.13 34.06 9.28
C THR A 15 31.73 33.79 10.73
N VAL A 16 30.50 34.16 11.13
CA VAL A 16 30.02 34.04 12.53
C VAL A 16 29.24 32.74 12.81
N LEU A 17 28.54 32.17 11.82
CA LEU A 17 27.63 31.05 12.03
C LEU A 17 28.08 29.82 11.25
N SER A 18 28.44 28.75 11.96
CA SER A 18 28.76 27.47 11.33
C SER A 18 27.56 26.87 10.60
N LEU A 19 27.81 26.09 9.55
CA LEU A 19 26.78 25.38 8.78
C LEU A 19 25.84 24.55 9.68
N SER A 20 26.38 23.91 10.73
CA SER A 20 25.56 23.18 11.71
C SER A 20 24.56 24.08 12.43
N ARG A 21 24.98 25.30 12.80
CA ARG A 21 24.13 26.26 13.52
C ARG A 21 23.07 26.84 12.60
N GLN A 22 23.42 27.15 11.35
CA GLN A 22 22.47 27.59 10.32
C GLN A 22 21.40 26.51 10.04
N CYS A 23 21.80 25.25 9.84
CA CYS A 23 20.87 24.13 9.67
C CYS A 23 19.93 23.97 10.87
N ARG A 24 20.45 24.12 12.10
CA ARG A 24 19.64 24.03 13.33
C ARG A 24 18.62 25.15 13.43
N LEU A 25 19.02 26.39 13.13
CA LEU A 25 18.12 27.56 13.13
C LEU A 25 17.02 27.44 12.08
N LEU A 26 17.35 26.93 10.89
CA LEU A 26 16.41 26.73 9.79
C LEU A 26 15.61 25.42 9.89
N LYS A 27 15.84 24.63 10.95
CA LYS A 27 15.21 23.31 11.18
C LYS A 27 15.37 22.35 9.99
N ILE A 28 16.57 22.30 9.40
CA ILE A 28 16.93 21.38 8.30
C ILE A 28 17.97 20.38 8.82
N SER A 29 17.87 19.11 8.43
CA SER A 29 18.95 18.15 8.71
C SER A 29 20.20 18.50 7.89
N ARG A 30 21.37 18.41 8.53
CA ARG A 30 22.64 18.71 7.85
C ARG A 30 22.87 17.79 6.63
N SER A 31 22.42 16.54 6.67
CA SER A 31 22.52 15.58 5.56
C SER A 31 21.73 16.03 4.32
N SER A 32 20.59 16.69 4.49
CA SER A 32 19.77 17.19 3.39
C SER A 32 20.45 18.27 2.56
N MET A 33 21.47 18.95 3.11
CA MET A 33 22.26 19.96 2.39
C MET A 33 23.21 19.33 1.35
N TYR A 34 23.70 18.12 1.63
CA TYR A 34 24.60 17.40 0.72
C TYR A 34 23.86 16.44 -0.22
N TYR A 35 22.63 16.07 0.14
CA TYR A 35 21.80 15.19 -0.67
C TYR A 35 21.38 15.90 -1.97
N LYS A 36 21.89 15.40 -3.10
CA LYS A 36 21.36 15.73 -4.42
C LYS A 36 20.32 14.68 -4.80
N PRO A 37 19.08 15.07 -5.14
CA PRO A 37 18.09 14.13 -5.62
C PRO A 37 18.61 13.48 -6.89
N VAL A 38 18.71 12.15 -6.88
CA VAL A 38 19.06 11.38 -8.07
C VAL A 38 17.78 11.19 -8.86
N GLY A 39 17.81 11.59 -10.15
CA GLY A 39 16.68 11.39 -11.05
C GLY A 39 16.35 9.90 -11.24
N VAL A 40 15.19 9.63 -11.81
CA VAL A 40 14.81 8.25 -12.15
C VAL A 40 15.65 7.80 -13.33
N ASP A 41 16.31 6.67 -13.17
CA ASP A 41 17.13 6.01 -14.19
C ASP A 41 16.31 5.72 -15.48
N PRO A 42 16.88 5.91 -16.70
CA PRO A 42 16.15 5.70 -17.96
C PRO A 42 15.54 4.31 -18.13
N GLU A 43 16.21 3.26 -17.65
CA GLU A 43 15.66 1.90 -17.70
C GLU A 43 14.48 1.74 -16.75
N THR A 44 14.54 2.42 -15.61
CA THR A 44 13.40 2.50 -14.68
C THR A 44 12.22 3.26 -15.29
N LEU A 45 12.47 4.33 -16.06
CA LEU A 45 11.41 5.04 -16.78
C LEU A 45 10.74 4.16 -17.85
N LYS A 46 11.51 3.39 -18.63
CA LYS A 46 10.96 2.42 -19.60
C LYS A 46 10.06 1.39 -18.90
N LEU A 47 10.51 0.87 -17.77
CA LEU A 47 9.73 -0.07 -16.96
C LEU A 47 8.45 0.58 -16.41
N MET A 48 8.52 1.82 -15.94
CA MET A 48 7.33 2.56 -15.47
C MET A 48 6.31 2.76 -16.59
N ASN A 49 6.76 3.11 -17.80
CA ASN A 49 5.88 3.25 -18.96
C ASN A 49 5.20 1.92 -19.33
N GLU A 50 5.91 0.80 -19.25
CA GLU A 50 5.31 -0.51 -19.53
C GLU A 50 4.32 -0.96 -18.45
N ILE A 51 4.61 -0.65 -17.18
CA ILE A 51 3.68 -0.86 -16.06
C ILE A 51 2.41 -0.04 -16.29
N ASP A 52 2.55 1.23 -16.67
CA ASP A 52 1.42 2.13 -16.95
C ASP A 52 0.54 1.61 -18.08
N ARG A 53 1.15 1.21 -19.21
CA ARG A 53 0.45 0.58 -20.35
C ARG A 53 -0.29 -0.68 -19.95
N THR A 54 0.38 -1.56 -19.20
CA THR A 54 -0.22 -2.82 -18.72
C THR A 54 -1.40 -2.55 -17.80
N PHE A 55 -1.26 -1.60 -16.88
CA PHE A 55 -2.31 -1.24 -15.93
C PHE A 55 -3.50 -0.55 -16.60
N THR A 56 -3.25 0.34 -17.56
CA THR A 56 -4.29 0.99 -18.36
C THR A 56 -5.12 -0.05 -19.14
N LYS A 57 -4.47 -1.09 -19.66
CA LYS A 57 -5.15 -2.20 -20.34
C LYS A 57 -5.90 -3.12 -19.35
N TYR A 58 -5.34 -3.34 -18.16
CA TYR A 58 -5.86 -4.25 -17.14
C TYR A 58 -5.86 -3.59 -15.74
N PRO A 59 -6.85 -2.73 -15.42
CA PRO A 59 -6.85 -1.93 -14.18
C PRO A 59 -7.04 -2.76 -12.91
N PHE A 60 -7.40 -4.04 -13.05
CA PHE A 60 -7.51 -5.00 -11.96
C PHE A 60 -6.19 -5.74 -11.68
N PHE A 61 -5.14 -5.52 -12.47
CA PHE A 61 -3.84 -6.15 -12.25
C PHE A 61 -3.09 -5.51 -11.08
N GLY A 62 -2.92 -6.29 -10.01
CA GLY A 62 -2.02 -5.97 -8.91
C GLY A 62 -0.56 -6.26 -9.24
N SER A 63 0.34 -5.90 -8.32
CA SER A 63 1.79 -6.05 -8.51
C SER A 63 2.22 -7.47 -8.92
N ARG A 64 1.53 -8.51 -8.42
CA ARG A 64 1.81 -9.91 -8.77
C ARG A 64 1.49 -10.21 -10.23
N GLN A 65 0.32 -9.79 -10.70
CA GLN A 65 -0.13 -10.04 -12.07
C GLN A 65 0.70 -9.22 -13.07
N ILE A 66 1.01 -7.96 -12.75
CA ILE A 66 1.91 -7.16 -13.58
C ILE A 66 3.29 -7.82 -13.69
N THR A 67 3.86 -8.27 -12.57
CA THR A 67 5.17 -8.98 -12.58
C THR A 67 5.14 -10.21 -13.50
N ALA A 68 4.05 -10.99 -13.48
CA ALA A 68 3.90 -12.15 -14.35
C ALA A 68 3.61 -11.79 -15.82
N TYR A 69 3.07 -10.59 -16.07
CA TYR A 69 2.73 -10.12 -17.40
C TYR A 69 3.92 -9.48 -18.14
N LEU A 70 4.79 -8.76 -17.40
CA LEU A 70 5.95 -8.03 -17.94
C LEU A 70 6.87 -8.85 -18.87
N PRO A 71 7.15 -10.15 -18.63
CA PRO A 71 7.99 -10.95 -19.53
C PRO A 71 7.45 -11.03 -20.96
N ARG A 72 6.13 -10.89 -21.17
CA ARG A 72 5.53 -10.87 -22.51
C ARG A 72 5.91 -9.64 -23.33
N SER A 73 6.27 -8.55 -22.65
CA SER A 73 6.74 -7.30 -23.25
C SER A 73 8.28 -7.18 -23.20
N GLY A 74 8.99 -8.25 -22.83
CA GLY A 74 10.45 -8.28 -22.74
C GLY A 74 11.02 -7.70 -21.43
N PHE A 75 10.19 -7.28 -20.48
CA PHE A 75 10.63 -6.70 -19.21
C PHE A 75 10.69 -7.74 -18.10
N HIS A 76 11.75 -7.69 -17.30
CA HIS A 76 11.93 -8.56 -16.14
C HIS A 76 12.14 -7.72 -14.88
N ALA A 77 11.20 -7.79 -13.94
CA ALA A 77 11.28 -7.07 -12.68
C ALA A 77 10.67 -7.89 -11.54
N GLY A 78 11.33 -7.91 -10.38
CA GLY A 78 10.80 -8.58 -9.20
C GLY A 78 9.57 -7.87 -8.62
N ARG A 79 8.68 -8.63 -7.97
CA ARG A 79 7.41 -8.14 -7.39
C ARG A 79 7.57 -6.90 -6.52
N HIS A 80 8.61 -6.84 -5.68
CA HIS A 80 8.83 -5.71 -4.79
C HIS A 80 9.20 -4.43 -5.54
N ARG A 81 9.94 -4.55 -6.65
CA ARG A 81 10.28 -3.42 -7.54
C ARG A 81 9.02 -2.90 -8.22
N VAL A 82 8.22 -3.80 -8.80
CA VAL A 82 6.94 -3.45 -9.44
C VAL A 82 6.00 -2.76 -8.45
N ARG A 83 5.83 -3.32 -7.24
CA ARG A 83 4.99 -2.72 -6.19
C ARG A 83 5.44 -1.31 -5.81
N ARG A 84 6.75 -1.09 -5.70
CA ARG A 84 7.32 0.24 -5.39
C ARG A 84 7.01 1.23 -6.51
N LEU A 85 7.23 0.84 -7.76
CA LEU A 85 6.98 1.69 -8.94
C LEU A 85 5.49 2.04 -9.07
N MET A 86 4.60 1.05 -8.94
CA MET A 86 3.15 1.29 -8.89
C MET A 86 2.79 2.31 -7.80
N GLY A 87 3.36 2.17 -6.61
CA GLY A 87 3.13 3.12 -5.51
C GLY A 87 3.62 4.55 -5.81
N MET A 88 4.79 4.70 -6.44
CA MET A 88 5.29 6.01 -6.87
C MET A 88 4.42 6.65 -7.96
N MET A 89 3.80 5.83 -8.81
CA MET A 89 2.90 6.27 -9.88
C MET A 89 1.45 6.45 -9.41
N GLY A 90 1.12 6.09 -8.17
CA GLY A 90 -0.25 6.13 -7.66
C GLY A 90 -1.18 5.04 -8.24
N LEU A 91 -0.63 3.98 -8.81
CA LEU A 91 -1.40 2.88 -9.41
C LEU A 91 -1.80 1.86 -8.34
N GLN A 92 -3.09 1.60 -8.22
CA GLN A 92 -3.65 0.60 -7.32
C GLN A 92 -4.69 -0.24 -8.05
N ALA A 93 -4.54 -1.57 -7.96
CA ALA A 93 -5.48 -2.51 -8.56
C ALA A 93 -6.91 -2.27 -8.07
N ILE A 94 -7.83 -2.15 -9.02
CA ILE A 94 -9.25 -1.95 -8.75
C ILE A 94 -9.92 -3.31 -8.78
N TYR A 95 -10.40 -3.76 -7.62
CA TYR A 95 -11.18 -4.98 -7.49
C TYR A 95 -12.53 -4.68 -6.83
N LYS A 96 -13.57 -5.41 -7.24
CA LYS A 96 -14.83 -5.41 -6.50
C LYS A 96 -14.56 -6.06 -5.14
N SER A 97 -14.74 -5.30 -4.07
CA SER A 97 -14.78 -5.90 -2.74
C SER A 97 -16.09 -6.67 -2.58
N PRO A 98 -16.10 -7.78 -1.82
CA PRO A 98 -17.34 -8.47 -1.48
C PRO A 98 -18.32 -7.50 -0.83
N ASP A 99 -19.52 -7.37 -1.39
CA ASP A 99 -20.57 -6.54 -0.81
C ASP A 99 -21.31 -7.33 0.27
N THR A 100 -20.60 -7.63 1.37
CA THR A 100 -21.13 -8.42 2.50
C THR A 100 -22.23 -7.71 3.27
N SER A 101 -22.43 -6.41 2.99
CA SER A 101 -23.39 -5.56 3.69
C SER A 101 -24.76 -5.54 2.99
N LYS A 102 -24.83 -5.90 1.70
CA LYS A 102 -26.11 -6.04 1.01
C LYS A 102 -26.75 -7.39 1.33
N LYS A 103 -27.76 -7.33 2.17
CA LYS A 103 -28.72 -8.42 2.40
C LYS A 103 -29.31 -8.87 1.04
N HIS A 104 -29.40 -10.19 0.85
CA HIS A 104 -30.19 -10.75 -0.25
C HIS A 104 -31.69 -10.43 -0.02
N PRO A 105 -32.46 -9.93 -1.02
CA PRO A 105 -33.83 -9.46 -0.81
C PRO A 105 -34.76 -10.51 -0.18
N GLN A 106 -34.53 -11.78 -0.52
CA GLN A 106 -35.34 -12.92 -0.08
C GLN A 106 -34.97 -13.42 1.34
N HIS A 107 -33.87 -12.95 1.93
CA HIS A 107 -33.48 -13.40 3.27
C HIS A 107 -34.32 -12.71 4.33
N MET A 108 -35.02 -13.52 5.12
CA MET A 108 -35.77 -13.09 6.30
C MET A 108 -34.82 -12.41 7.28
N ILE A 109 -35.22 -11.24 7.78
CA ILE A 109 -34.50 -10.57 8.88
C ILE A 109 -35.02 -11.16 10.17
N TYR A 110 -34.17 -11.86 10.91
CA TYR A 110 -34.50 -12.34 12.25
C TYR A 110 -34.22 -11.23 13.27
N PRO A 111 -35.13 -10.99 14.23
CA PRO A 111 -34.88 -10.05 15.30
C PRO A 111 -33.70 -10.52 16.16
N TYR A 112 -32.80 -9.60 16.52
CA TYR A 112 -31.70 -9.93 17.42
C TYR A 112 -32.23 -10.03 18.86
N LEU A 113 -32.53 -11.25 19.29
CA LEU A 113 -33.22 -11.54 20.56
C LEU A 113 -32.40 -11.21 21.81
N LEU A 114 -31.08 -11.04 21.66
CA LEU A 114 -30.19 -10.64 22.76
C LEU A 114 -30.18 -9.12 23.00
N ARG A 115 -30.88 -8.35 22.16
CA ARG A 115 -30.94 -6.89 22.30
C ARG A 115 -31.64 -6.52 23.61
N LYS A 116 -30.94 -5.80 24.50
CA LYS A 116 -31.40 -5.37 25.84
C LYS A 116 -31.53 -6.49 26.88
N LEU A 117 -30.99 -7.69 26.63
CA LEU A 117 -30.94 -8.75 27.64
C LEU A 117 -29.77 -8.49 28.60
N SER A 118 -30.05 -8.41 29.91
CA SER A 118 -29.01 -8.38 30.95
C SER A 118 -28.48 -9.79 31.21
N ILE A 119 -27.19 -10.00 30.95
CA ILE A 119 -26.50 -11.28 31.21
C ILE A 119 -25.91 -11.21 32.62
N THR A 120 -26.49 -11.96 33.56
CA THR A 120 -26.18 -11.86 35.00
C THR A 120 -25.50 -13.10 35.57
N ARG A 121 -25.44 -14.20 34.81
CA ARG A 121 -24.82 -15.47 35.24
C ARG A 121 -24.05 -16.14 34.10
N PRO A 122 -23.03 -16.96 34.42
CA PRO A 122 -22.37 -17.83 33.44
C PRO A 122 -23.37 -18.76 32.73
N ASN A 123 -23.05 -19.17 31.50
CA ASN A 123 -23.86 -20.07 30.66
C ASN A 123 -25.25 -19.55 30.24
N GLN A 124 -25.53 -18.26 30.34
CA GLN A 124 -26.82 -17.66 29.97
C GLN A 124 -26.96 -17.34 28.46
N VAL A 125 -25.85 -17.07 27.75
CA VAL A 125 -25.82 -16.78 26.31
C VAL A 125 -24.61 -17.45 25.69
N TRP A 126 -24.81 -18.20 24.61
CA TRP A 126 -23.74 -18.91 23.89
C TRP A 126 -23.62 -18.34 22.48
N CYS A 127 -22.40 -18.19 21.99
CA CYS A 127 -22.10 -17.76 20.63
C CYS A 127 -21.31 -18.88 19.95
N SER A 128 -21.76 -19.33 18.80
CA SER A 128 -21.09 -20.31 17.96
C SER A 128 -20.99 -19.78 16.54
N ASP A 129 -19.83 -19.93 15.92
CA ASP A 129 -19.63 -19.66 14.50
C ASP A 129 -19.24 -20.97 13.79
N ILE A 130 -19.64 -21.10 12.53
CA ILE A 130 -19.31 -22.26 11.70
C ILE A 130 -18.39 -21.78 10.60
N THR A 131 -17.10 -22.11 10.72
CA THR A 131 -16.13 -21.88 9.65
C THR A 131 -16.09 -23.11 8.74
N TYR A 132 -16.41 -22.93 7.47
CA TYR A 132 -16.24 -23.99 6.47
C TYR A 132 -14.74 -24.25 6.23
N SER A 133 -14.27 -25.45 6.54
CA SER A 133 -12.96 -25.93 6.13
C SER A 133 -13.08 -26.75 4.85
N ALA A 134 -12.49 -26.29 3.75
CA ALA A 134 -12.45 -27.06 2.52
C ALA A 134 -11.63 -28.35 2.71
N PRO A 135 -12.05 -29.49 2.12
CA PRO A 135 -11.24 -30.70 2.12
C PRO A 135 -9.88 -30.41 1.46
N ARG A 136 -8.80 -30.78 2.12
CA ARG A 136 -7.46 -30.66 1.53
C ARG A 136 -7.32 -31.71 0.43
N PRO A 137 -6.96 -31.34 -0.82
CA PRO A 137 -6.53 -32.33 -1.79
C PRO A 137 -5.28 -33.00 -1.21
N ASN A 138 -5.36 -34.30 -0.94
CA ASN A 138 -4.32 -35.18 -0.36
C ASN A 138 -4.28 -35.32 1.17
N TRP A 139 -5.41 -35.28 1.88
CA TRP A 139 -5.47 -35.92 3.21
C TRP A 139 -5.58 -37.44 3.03
N GLY A 140 -4.46 -38.08 2.73
CA GLY A 140 -4.32 -39.53 2.68
C GLY A 140 -4.24 -40.09 4.10
N GLY A 141 -5.30 -40.75 4.53
CA GLY A 141 -5.35 -41.51 5.78
C GLY A 141 -6.53 -42.46 5.71
N ILE A 142 -6.41 -43.51 4.89
CA ILE A 142 -6.14 -44.92 5.25
C ILE A 142 -5.40 -45.52 4.04
#